data_AF-A0A1Y0H1D2-F1
#
_entry.id   AF-A0A1Y0H1D2-F1
#
_cell.length_a   1.000
_cell.length_b   1.000
_cell.length_c   1.000
_cell.angle_alpha   90.00
_cell.angle_beta   90.00
_cell.angle_gamma   90.00
#
_symmetry.space_group_name_H-M   'P 1'
#
loop_
_entity.id
_entity.type
_entity.pdbx_description
1 polymer ?
#
loop_
_entity_poly.entity_id
_entity_poly.type
_entity_poly.pdbx_seq_one_letter_code
_entity_poly.pdbx_strand_id
1 'polypeptide(L)'
;MGGGDLPARLIMGEHERLGSEAVILSRAFTGGVKTLDEMPPELDFAREVELVRECLDDLAQRDDDQREADRKELGERTRMIADRIRRGG
;
A
#
# COMPACT_ATOMS: atom_id res chain seq x y z
N MET A 1 -3.23 5.72 -5.56
CA MET A 1 -3.17 5.00 -4.25
C MET A 1 -4.55 4.50 -3.80
N GLY A 2 -4.71 3.19 -3.55
CA GLY A 2 -5.93 2.63 -2.95
C GLY A 2 -6.57 1.48 -3.75
N GLY A 3 -7.07 0.47 -3.03
CA GLY A 3 -7.63 -0.77 -3.58
C GLY A 3 -7.12 -2.01 -2.84
N GLY A 4 -7.95 -3.06 -2.77
CA GLY A 4 -7.64 -4.30 -2.03
C GLY A 4 -8.16 -4.31 -0.59
N ASP A 5 -8.08 -5.47 0.07
CA ASP A 5 -8.61 -5.66 1.42
C ASP A 5 -7.82 -4.93 2.51
N LEU A 6 -6.59 -4.53 2.20
CA LEU A 6 -5.67 -3.86 3.13
C LEU A 6 -5.37 -2.43 2.64
N PRO A 7 -5.57 -1.40 3.48
CA PRO A 7 -5.28 -0.02 3.09
C PRO A 7 -3.82 0.18 2.70
N ALA A 8 -3.59 0.78 1.53
CA ALA A 8 -2.25 1.05 1.00
C ALA A 8 -1.39 1.88 1.99
N ARG A 9 -1.98 2.86 2.67
CA ARG A 9 -1.28 3.70 3.65
C ARG A 9 -0.68 2.91 4.81
N LEU A 10 -1.36 1.87 5.29
CA LEU A 10 -0.83 1.02 6.38
C LEU A 10 0.35 0.17 5.89
N ILE A 11 0.31 -0.29 4.64
CA ILE A 11 1.43 -1.00 4.01
C ILE A 11 2.64 -0.06 3.86
N MET A 12 2.41 1.16 3.40
CA MET A 12 3.47 2.18 3.27
C MET A 12 4.07 2.56 4.63
N GLY A 13 3.25 2.63 5.69
CA GLY A 13 3.73 2.89 7.05
C GLY A 13 4.68 1.80 7.55
N GLU A 14 4.36 0.54 7.29
CA GLU A 14 5.24 -0.57 7.67
C GLU A 14 6.50 -0.64 6.78
N HIS A 15 6.39 -0.27 5.51
CA HIS A 15 7.54 -0.13 4.61
C HIS A 15 8.53 0.93 5.13
N GLU A 16 8.04 2.10 5.57
CA GLU A 16 8.85 3.15 6.21
C GLU A 16 9.48 2.65 7.51
N ARG A 17 8.69 2.08 8.42
CA ARG A 17 9.13 1.58 9.72
C ARG A 17 10.23 0.50 9.60
N LEU A 18 10.18 -0.32 8.56
CA LEU A 18 11.16 -1.38 8.30
C LEU A 18 12.40 -0.88 7.55
N GLY A 19 12.43 0.37 7.10
CA GLY A 19 13.51 0.91 6.27
C GLY A 19 13.63 0.18 4.93
N SER A 20 12.50 -0.28 4.38
CA SER A 20 12.48 -1.00 3.11
C SER A 20 12.80 -0.04 1.96
N GLU A 21 13.62 -0.48 0.99
CA GLU A 21 14.04 0.35 -0.14
C GLU A 21 13.16 0.18 -1.38
N ALA A 22 12.24 -0.81 -1.37
CA ALA A 22 11.39 -1.12 -2.52
C ALA A 22 9.99 -1.58 -2.10
N VAL A 23 8.98 -1.14 -2.85
CA VAL A 23 7.60 -1.61 -2.76
C VAL A 23 7.09 -1.92 -4.16
N ILE A 24 6.37 -3.04 -4.30
CA ILE A 24 5.75 -3.42 -5.57
C ILE A 24 4.30 -2.90 -5.55
N LEU A 25 3.98 -2.00 -6.47
CA LEU A 25 2.59 -1.58 -6.70
C LEU A 25 1.86 -2.69 -7.48
N SER A 26 0.70 -3.11 -6.98
CA SER A 26 -0.02 -4.28 -7.52
C SER A 26 -0.55 -4.05 -8.93
N ARG A 27 -0.91 -5.12 -9.67
CA ARG A 27 -1.54 -5.02 -11.00
C ARG A 27 -2.88 -4.27 -11.01
N ALA A 28 -3.54 -4.09 -9.86
CA ALA A 28 -4.72 -3.25 -9.77
C ALA A 28 -4.39 -1.77 -10.06
N PHE A 29 -3.16 -1.35 -9.77
CA PHE A 29 -2.64 -0.02 -10.09
C PHE A 29 -2.57 0.24 -11.59
N THR A 30 -2.29 -0.79 -12.39
CA THR A 30 -2.23 -0.69 -13.86
C THR A 30 -3.55 -1.12 -14.53
N GLY A 31 -4.63 -1.36 -13.78
CA GLY A 31 -5.89 -1.85 -14.34
C GLY A 31 -5.83 -3.26 -14.93
N GLY A 32 -4.82 -4.06 -14.57
CA GLY A 32 -4.66 -5.44 -15.04
C GLY A 32 -4.03 -5.60 -16.44
N VAL A 33 -3.55 -4.51 -17.05
CA VAL A 33 -2.82 -4.55 -18.33
C VAL A 33 -1.57 -5.43 -18.26
N LYS A 34 -1.28 -6.12 -19.35
CA LYS A 34 -0.18 -7.10 -19.44
C LYS A 34 1.00 -6.55 -20.24
N THR A 35 0.76 -5.53 -21.04
CA THR A 35 1.76 -4.88 -21.90
C THR A 35 1.68 -3.37 -21.76
N LEU A 36 2.76 -2.67 -22.14
CA LEU A 36 2.81 -1.21 -22.13
C LEU A 36 1.85 -0.59 -23.16
N ASP A 37 1.55 -1.29 -24.26
CA ASP A 37 0.65 -0.80 -25.30
C ASP A 37 -0.83 -0.85 -24.87
N GLU A 38 -1.17 -1.71 -23.92
CA GLU A 38 -2.51 -1.81 -23.33
C GLU A 38 -2.77 -0.78 -22.23
N MET A 39 -1.74 -0.03 -21.82
CA MET A 39 -1.86 0.93 -20.74
C MET A 39 -2.90 2.02 -21.05
N PRO A 40 -3.79 2.33 -20.09
CA PRO A 40 -4.71 3.43 -20.28
C PRO A 40 -3.93 4.74 -20.43
N PRO A 41 -4.28 5.56 -21.45
CA PRO A 41 -3.60 6.84 -21.68
C PRO A 41 -3.82 7.84 -20.54
N GLU A 42 -4.81 7.61 -19.67
CA GLU A 42 -5.05 8.44 -18.48
C GLU A 42 -4.15 8.10 -17.28
N LEU A 43 -3.32 7.06 -17.35
CA LEU A 43 -2.45 6.68 -16.23
C LEU A 43 -1.22 7.59 -16.16
N ASP A 44 -1.31 8.59 -15.29
CA ASP A 44 -0.19 9.48 -14.97
C ASP A 44 0.72 8.85 -13.90
N PHE A 45 1.75 8.14 -14.36
CA PHE A 45 2.74 7.54 -13.48
C PHE A 45 3.51 8.56 -12.64
N ALA A 46 3.79 9.74 -13.21
CA ALA A 46 4.56 10.75 -12.49
C ALA A 46 3.77 11.21 -11.27
N ARG A 47 2.48 11.50 -11.46
CA ARG A 47 1.57 11.84 -10.37
C ARG A 47 1.41 10.72 -9.35
N GLU A 48 1.24 9.47 -9.78
CA GLU A 48 1.10 8.38 -8.81
C GLU A 48 2.38 8.13 -7.99
N VAL A 49 3.55 8.29 -8.60
CA VAL A 49 4.83 8.24 -7.86
C VAL A 49 4.93 9.41 -6.88
N GLU A 50 4.46 10.59 -7.26
CA GLU A 50 4.40 11.75 -6.37
C GLU A 50 3.49 11.48 -5.16
N LEU A 51 2.30 10.92 -5.36
CA LEU A 51 1.40 10.51 -4.26
C LEU A 51 2.04 9.47 -3.32
N VAL A 52 2.88 8.58 -3.84
CA VAL A 52 3.64 7.62 -3.02
C VAL A 52 4.69 8.33 -2.17
N ARG A 53 5.41 9.29 -2.75
CA ARG A 53 6.42 10.08 -2.02
C ARG A 53 5.79 10.96 -0.95
N GLU A 54 4.72 11.68 -1.28
CA GLU A 54 3.95 12.48 -0.31
C GLU A 54 3.47 11.63 0.87
N CYS A 55 2.95 10.42 0.59
CA CYS A 55 2.54 9.49 1.65
C CYS A 55 3.72 9.06 2.53
N LEU A 56 4.90 8.83 1.96
CA LEU A 56 6.10 8.45 2.73
C LEU A 56 6.59 9.61 3.59
N ASP A 57 6.62 10.82 3.04
CA ASP A 57 7.01 12.02 3.78
C ASP A 57 6.07 12.24 4.97
N ASP A 58 4.75 12.12 4.78
CA ASP A 58 3.75 12.18 5.85
C ASP A 58 3.96 11.11 6.93
N LEU A 59 4.32 9.89 6.53
CA LEU A 59 4.54 8.77 7.45
C LEU A 59 5.84 8.93 8.24
N ALA A 60 6.89 9.50 7.63
CA ALA A 60 8.17 9.78 8.27
C ALA A 60 8.06 10.82 9.39
N GLN A 61 7.06 11.71 9.35
CA GLN A 61 6.81 12.71 10.39
C GLN A 61 6.03 12.17 11.60
N ARG A 62 5.61 10.90 11.59
CA ARG A 62 4.82 10.32 12.68
C ARG A 62 5.69 9.98 13.88
N ASP A 63 5.12 10.17 15.06
CA ASP A 63 5.76 9.76 16.32
C ASP A 63 5.69 8.24 16.55
N ASP A 64 6.41 7.77 17.57
CA ASP A 64 6.52 6.34 17.88
C ASP A 64 5.18 5.72 18.27
N ASP A 65 4.31 6.45 18.97
CA ASP A 65 2.98 5.98 19.38
C ASP A 65 2.07 5.81 18.16
N GLN A 66 2.13 6.76 17.23
CA GLN A 66 1.41 6.73 15.96
C GLN A 66 1.90 5.62 15.04
N ARG A 67 3.20 5.33 15.01
CA ARG A 67 3.78 4.22 14.25
C ARG A 67 3.41 2.87 14.87
N GLU A 68 3.40 2.78 16.19
CA GLU A 68 2.95 1.59 16.93
C GLU A 68 1.47 1.29 16.68
N ALA A 69 0.62 2.33 16.66
CA ALA A 69 -0.80 2.21 16.36
C ALA A 69 -1.02 1.68 14.94
N ASP A 70 -0.34 2.24 13.93
CA ASP A 70 -0.42 1.78 12.54
C ASP A 70 0.04 0.32 12.40
N ARG A 71 1.11 -0.08 13.10
CA ARG A 71 1.59 -1.47 13.11
C ARG A 71 0.56 -2.43 13.69
N LYS A 72 -0.10 -2.05 14.79
CA LYS A 72 -1.16 -2.86 15.40
C LYS A 72 -2.34 -3.01 14.47
N GLU A 73 -2.82 -1.90 13.90
CA GLU A 73 -3.95 -1.90 12.96
C GLU A 73 -3.65 -2.79 11.74
N LEU A 74 -2.46 -2.65 11.16
CA LEU A 74 -2.00 -3.48 10.06
C LEU A 74 -2.08 -4.97 10.41
N GLY A 75 -1.51 -5.35 11.56
CA GLY A 75 -1.52 -6.74 12.04
C GLY A 75 -2.92 -7.29 12.27
N GLU A 76 -3.83 -6.50 12.83
CA GLU A 76 -5.24 -6.88 13.03
C GLU A 76 -5.96 -7.13 11.71
N ARG A 77 -5.82 -6.21 10.75
CA ARG A 77 -6.43 -6.35 9.42
C ARG A 77 -5.87 -7.56 8.67
N THR A 78 -4.56 -7.78 8.70
CA THR A 78 -3.95 -8.96 8.07
C THR A 78 -4.49 -10.26 8.67
N ARG A 79 -4.67 -10.34 10.01
CA ARG A 79 -5.27 -11.51 10.65
C ARG A 79 -6.73 -11.70 10.23
N MET A 80 -7.53 -10.63 10.22
CA MET A 80 -8.93 -10.71 9.76
C MET A 80 -9.05 -11.23 8.33
N ILE A 81 -8.22 -10.72 7.41
CA ILE A 81 -8.20 -11.16 6.01
C ILE A 81 -7.80 -12.64 5.93
N ALA A 82 -6.75 -13.05 6.65
CA ALA A 82 -6.29 -14.44 6.67
C ALA A 82 -7.36 -15.39 7.23
N ASP A 83 -8.05 -15.00 8.30
CA ASP A 83 -9.14 -15.78 8.88
C ASP A 83 -10.32 -15.91 7.92
N ARG A 84 -10.68 -14.83 7.22
CA ARG A 84 -11.74 -14.85 6.20
C ARG A 84 -11.39 -15.82 5.07
N ILE A 85 -10.14 -15.82 4.60
CA ILE A 85 -9.66 -16.74 3.56
C ILE A 85 -9.69 -18.20 4.06
N ARG A 86 -9.25 -18.47 5.30
CA ARG A 86 -9.27 -19.84 5.86
C ARG A 86 -10.68 -20.39 6.10
N ARG A 87 -11.66 -19.53 6.39
CA ARG A 87 -13.06 -19.93 6.65
C ARG A 87 -13.93 -19.97 5.39
N GLY A 88 -13.52 -19.29 4.33
CA GLY A 88 -14.23 -19.20 3.05
C GLY A 88 -13.57 -19.95 1.90
N GLY A 89 -12.56 -20.78 2.19
CA GLY A 89 -11.88 -21.68 1.24
C GLY A 89 -12.31 -23.12 1.41
#